data_AF-A0A165CCE9-F1
#
_entry.id   AF-A0A165CCE9-F1
#
_cell.length_a   1.000
_cell.length_b   1.000
_cell.length_c   1.000
_cell.angle_alpha   90.00
_cell.angle_beta   90.00
_cell.angle_gamma   90.00
#
_symmetry.space_group_name_H-M   'P 1'
#
loop_
_entity.id
_entity.type
_entity.pdbx_description
1 polymer ?
#
loop_
_entity_poly.entity_id
_entity_poly.type
_entity_poly.pdbx_seq_one_letter_code
_entity_poly.pdbx_strand_id
1 'polypeptide(L)'
;MGARGSAELTDFAKHQVDMFVNLLGLTPGTSLHSAAILEILDQEYWTHTSTQTAAVFSRLAALHLPIIAETIQNELIDEDLGIHDLVNGYIALLPAIEKHATGYLVKYVTTNKKRGAALTEGVARCLYKSLENVGDAISSLDITQVEMRHIFVNAFSSAFSVLLCLLAHTSPELRSRTMSPTMVTRLTHLFKSWTDRYMQLEPNAAVFQNMYKVLRTTPFNAIVLDQVADFRGSQARCAYDGCTDPSKSVFQCKTCRTVSYCSKSHQTEHWDDLEAPHKAVCYKTRW
;
A
#
# COMPACT_ATOMS: atom_id res chain seq x y z
N MET A 1 25.63 21.83 -1.05
CA MET A 1 25.15 20.99 0.07
C MET A 1 24.27 19.80 -0.38
N GLY A 2 23.69 19.76 -1.59
CA GLY A 2 22.73 18.70 -1.99
C GLY A 2 23.24 17.29 -2.36
N ALA A 3 24.56 17.09 -2.54
CA ALA A 3 25.08 15.74 -2.81
C ALA A 3 25.16 14.88 -1.53
N ARG A 4 25.47 15.50 -0.39
CA ARG A 4 25.69 14.83 0.90
C ARG A 4 24.39 14.27 1.47
N GLY A 5 23.33 15.08 1.51
CA GLY A 5 22.02 14.64 2.02
C GLY A 5 21.41 13.49 1.22
N SER A 6 21.64 13.45 -0.09
CA SER A 6 21.18 12.34 -0.93
C SER A 6 21.89 11.01 -0.65
N ALA A 7 23.19 11.06 -0.35
CA ALA A 7 23.95 9.86 -0.01
C ALA A 7 23.53 9.33 1.36
N GLU A 8 23.40 10.22 2.35
CA GLU A 8 22.93 9.88 3.70
C GLU A 8 21.53 9.24 3.68
N LEU A 9 20.61 9.78 2.86
CA LEU A 9 19.28 9.22 2.67
C LEU A 9 19.29 7.85 1.98
N THR A 10 20.23 7.65 1.06
CA THR A 10 20.42 6.38 0.33
C THR A 10 20.97 5.30 1.27
N ASP A 11 21.98 5.61 2.08
CA ASP A 11 22.52 4.70 3.09
C ASP A 11 21.50 4.35 4.16
N PHE A 12 20.75 5.35 4.64
CA PHE A 12 19.63 5.15 5.57
C PHE A 12 18.60 4.19 4.97
N ALA A 13 18.16 4.45 3.73
CA ALA A 13 17.15 3.63 3.10
C ALA A 13 17.63 2.19 2.86
N LYS A 14 18.90 2.00 2.53
CA LYS A 14 19.51 0.67 2.39
C LYS A 14 19.44 -0.11 3.70
N HIS A 15 19.89 0.50 4.80
CA HIS A 15 19.90 -0.16 6.11
C HIS A 15 18.49 -0.60 6.55
N GLN A 16 17.50 0.26 6.37
CA GLN A 16 16.10 -0.03 6.70
C GLN A 16 15.49 -1.11 5.79
N VAL A 17 15.79 -1.10 4.49
CA VAL A 17 15.36 -2.17 3.57
C VAL A 17 15.96 -3.51 3.98
N ASP A 18 17.27 -3.55 4.29
CA ASP A 18 17.96 -4.77 4.72
C ASP A 18 17.33 -5.32 6.02
N MET A 19 16.98 -4.44 6.96
CA MET A 19 16.25 -4.81 8.18
C MET A 19 14.89 -5.46 7.87
N PHE A 20 14.04 -4.83 7.05
CA PHE A 20 12.75 -5.39 6.68
C PHE A 20 12.89 -6.74 5.98
N VAL A 21 13.84 -6.85 5.05
CA VAL A 21 14.12 -8.08 4.30
C VAL A 21 14.49 -9.23 5.23
N ASN A 22 15.29 -8.95 6.26
CA ASN A 22 15.67 -9.95 7.26
C ASN A 22 14.48 -10.36 8.14
N LEU A 23 13.69 -9.41 8.62
CA LEU A 23 12.53 -9.68 9.49
C LEU A 23 11.43 -10.49 8.79
N LEU A 24 11.21 -10.21 7.51
CA LEU A 24 10.20 -10.87 6.68
C LEU A 24 10.66 -12.20 6.12
N GLY A 25 11.90 -12.59 6.39
CA GLY A 25 12.46 -13.78 5.79
C GLY A 25 12.50 -13.74 4.26
N LEU A 26 12.65 -12.56 3.65
CA LEU A 26 12.69 -12.41 2.18
C LEU A 26 14.04 -12.87 1.58
N THR A 27 14.89 -13.51 2.40
CA THR A 27 16.14 -14.14 1.98
C THR A 27 16.05 -15.65 2.09
N PRO A 28 16.67 -16.42 1.16
CA PRO A 28 16.66 -17.87 1.25
C PRO A 28 17.20 -18.37 2.60
N GLY A 29 16.43 -19.21 3.29
CA GLY A 29 16.84 -19.87 4.54
C GLY A 29 16.58 -19.08 5.83
N THR A 30 15.79 -18.00 5.78
CA THR A 30 15.37 -17.24 6.98
C THR A 30 13.96 -17.62 7.41
N SER A 31 13.69 -17.56 8.72
CA SER A 31 12.36 -17.77 9.32
C SER A 31 11.54 -16.48 9.33
N LEU A 32 10.23 -16.60 9.13
CA LEU A 32 9.30 -15.49 9.17
C LEU A 32 9.13 -14.96 10.61
N HIS A 33 9.43 -13.68 10.84
CA HIS A 33 9.20 -12.99 12.12
C HIS A 33 8.27 -11.79 11.92
N SER A 34 7.04 -12.07 11.46
CA SER A 34 6.11 -11.03 11.02
C SER A 34 5.52 -10.20 12.18
N ALA A 35 5.47 -10.75 13.41
CA ALA A 35 4.93 -10.08 14.60
C ALA A 35 5.62 -8.74 14.91
N ALA A 36 6.94 -8.67 14.74
CA ALA A 36 7.73 -7.47 15.05
C ALA A 36 7.50 -6.33 14.04
N ILE A 37 6.91 -6.60 12.88
CA ILE A 37 6.86 -5.63 11.79
C ILE A 37 5.89 -4.49 12.10
N LEU A 38 4.70 -4.78 12.63
CA LEU A 38 3.79 -3.71 13.00
C LEU A 38 4.34 -2.87 14.15
N GLU A 39 4.98 -3.50 15.14
CA GLU A 39 5.63 -2.76 16.23
C GLU A 39 6.70 -1.82 15.69
N ILE A 40 7.54 -2.27 14.76
CA ILE A 40 8.56 -1.43 14.13
C ILE A 40 7.92 -0.31 13.29
N LEU A 41 6.88 -0.62 12.51
CA LEU A 41 6.16 0.38 11.73
C LEU A 41 5.46 1.43 12.61
N ASP A 42 4.94 1.03 13.77
CA ASP A 42 4.24 1.91 14.71
C ASP A 42 5.15 2.61 15.72
N GLN A 43 6.36 2.11 15.99
CA GLN A 43 7.28 2.74 16.95
C GLN A 43 8.37 3.56 16.25
N GLU A 44 8.99 3.02 15.20
CA GLU A 44 10.14 3.65 14.57
C GLU A 44 9.72 4.59 13.44
N TYR A 45 8.75 4.19 12.63
CA TYR A 45 8.49 4.88 11.36
C TYR A 45 7.76 6.21 11.46
N TRP A 46 7.00 6.44 12.52
CA TRP A 46 6.40 7.76 12.77
C TRP A 46 7.42 8.81 13.20
N THR A 47 8.65 8.40 13.58
CA THR A 47 9.73 9.33 13.91
C THR A 47 10.51 9.79 12.68
N HIS A 48 10.38 9.09 11.55
CA HIS A 48 11.08 9.40 10.31
C HIS A 48 10.36 10.49 9.50
N THR A 49 11.13 11.27 8.76
CA THR A 49 10.58 12.26 7.82
C THR A 49 9.85 11.56 6.67
N SER A 50 8.87 12.24 6.05
CA SER A 50 8.15 11.71 4.88
C SER A 50 9.12 11.29 3.76
N THR A 51 10.19 12.06 3.54
CA THR A 51 11.24 11.75 2.55
C THR A 51 11.99 10.46 2.89
N GLN A 52 12.41 10.28 4.14
CA GLN A 52 13.06 9.04 4.60
C GLN A 52 12.17 7.83 4.37
N THR A 53 10.90 7.95 4.77
CA THR A 53 9.92 6.88 4.61
C THR A 53 9.67 6.55 3.13
N ALA A 54 9.53 7.57 2.28
CA ALA A 54 9.39 7.40 0.83
C ALA A 54 10.61 6.74 0.18
N ALA A 55 11.83 7.09 0.60
CA ALA A 55 13.06 6.46 0.12
C ALA A 55 13.09 4.97 0.45
N VAL A 56 12.76 4.60 1.69
CA VAL A 56 12.74 3.19 2.12
C VAL A 56 11.70 2.40 1.34
N PHE A 57 10.43 2.82 1.38
CA PHE A 57 9.36 2.02 0.77
C PHE A 57 9.43 2.00 -0.74
N SER A 58 9.95 3.05 -1.40
CA SER A 58 10.20 3.02 -2.84
C SER A 58 11.23 1.97 -3.22
N ARG A 59 12.27 1.81 -2.40
CA ARG A 59 13.35 0.84 -2.63
C ARG A 59 12.92 -0.58 -2.28
N LEU A 60 12.25 -0.75 -1.15
CA LEU A 60 11.63 -2.01 -0.76
C LEU A 60 10.67 -2.49 -1.85
N ALA A 61 9.77 -1.63 -2.33
CA ALA A 61 8.82 -1.97 -3.38
C ALA A 61 9.51 -2.29 -4.72
N ALA A 62 10.55 -1.52 -5.09
CA ALA A 62 11.25 -1.77 -6.34
C ALA A 62 11.99 -3.12 -6.38
N LEU A 63 12.56 -3.54 -5.26
CA LEU A 63 13.41 -4.72 -5.16
C LEU A 63 12.62 -5.97 -4.75
N HIS A 64 11.69 -5.84 -3.81
CA HIS A 64 11.10 -6.97 -3.10
C HIS A 64 9.59 -7.13 -3.30
N LEU A 65 8.88 -6.18 -3.92
CA LEU A 65 7.43 -6.33 -4.17
C LEU A 65 7.07 -7.63 -4.93
N PRO A 66 7.85 -8.10 -5.93
CA PRO A 66 7.55 -9.38 -6.57
C PRO A 66 7.57 -10.57 -5.60
N ILE A 67 8.55 -10.63 -4.70
CA ILE A 67 8.68 -11.71 -3.71
C ILE A 67 7.57 -11.59 -2.67
N ILE A 68 7.34 -10.39 -2.12
CA ILE A 68 6.22 -10.12 -1.19
C ILE A 68 4.89 -10.59 -1.81
N ALA A 69 4.66 -10.26 -3.08
CA ALA A 69 3.44 -10.65 -3.77
C ALA A 69 3.33 -12.16 -4.01
N GLU A 70 4.45 -12.83 -4.28
CA GLU A 70 4.51 -14.29 -4.43
C GLU A 70 4.25 -14.99 -3.09
N THR A 71 4.80 -14.48 -1.99
CA THR A 71 4.56 -15.03 -0.65
C THR A 71 3.09 -14.92 -0.24
N ILE A 72 2.46 -13.75 -0.44
CA ILE A 72 1.02 -13.56 -0.20
C ILE A 72 0.15 -14.52 -1.03
N GLN A 73 0.61 -14.89 -2.23
CA GLN A 73 -0.11 -15.84 -3.09
C GLN A 73 0.05 -17.29 -2.61
N ASN A 74 1.29 -17.69 -2.32
CA ASN A 74 1.66 -19.09 -2.10
C ASN A 74 1.33 -19.58 -0.69
N GLU A 75 1.37 -18.71 0.32
CA GLU A 75 1.18 -19.14 1.68
C GLU A 75 -0.29 -18.98 2.11
N LEU A 76 -0.94 -20.10 2.41
CA LEU A 76 -1.90 -20.15 3.52
C LEU A 76 -1.00 -20.24 4.75
N ILE A 77 -0.53 -19.10 5.30
CA ILE A 77 0.33 -19.20 6.49
C ILE A 77 -0.54 -19.66 7.65
N ASP A 78 -0.52 -20.98 7.87
CA ASP A 78 -1.12 -21.61 9.04
C ASP A 78 -0.14 -21.60 10.23
N GLU A 79 1.11 -21.14 10.02
CA GLU A 79 2.21 -21.09 11.01
C GLU A 79 2.79 -19.67 11.27
N ASP A 80 2.21 -18.60 10.71
CA ASP A 80 2.67 -17.23 11.01
C ASP A 80 2.13 -16.78 12.37
N LEU A 81 2.96 -16.84 13.41
CA LEU A 81 2.62 -16.39 14.76
C LEU A 81 2.43 -14.87 14.88
N GLY A 82 2.64 -14.08 13.83
CA GLY A 82 2.41 -12.64 13.83
C GLY A 82 0.97 -12.26 13.49
N ILE A 83 0.32 -11.59 14.44
CA ILE A 83 -1.01 -10.95 14.34
C ILE A 83 -2.01 -11.83 13.60
N HIS A 84 -2.09 -13.08 14.05
CA HIS A 84 -3.18 -13.99 13.68
C HIS A 84 -4.56 -13.37 13.95
N ASP A 85 -4.62 -12.32 14.79
CA ASP A 85 -5.85 -11.66 15.16
C ASP A 85 -6.27 -10.48 14.25
N LEU A 86 -5.47 -10.01 13.28
CA LEU A 86 -5.87 -8.87 12.42
C LEU A 86 -5.37 -8.93 10.98
N VAL A 87 -4.06 -8.84 10.74
CA VAL A 87 -3.45 -8.76 9.39
C VAL A 87 -2.01 -9.30 9.40
N ASN A 88 -1.70 -10.22 8.49
CA ASN A 88 -0.36 -10.79 8.27
C ASN A 88 0.74 -9.72 8.01
N GLY A 89 1.97 -9.91 8.49
CA GLY A 89 3.05 -8.93 8.35
C GLY A 89 3.46 -8.57 6.91
N TYR A 90 3.32 -9.47 5.93
CA TYR A 90 3.48 -9.13 4.51
C TYR A 90 2.38 -8.18 4.03
N ILE A 91 1.14 -8.37 4.50
CA ILE A 91 0.05 -7.43 4.22
C ILE A 91 0.26 -6.13 5.01
N ALA A 92 0.84 -6.16 6.21
CA ALA A 92 1.16 -4.96 6.98
C ALA A 92 2.14 -4.00 6.29
N LEU A 93 3.04 -4.52 5.44
CA LEU A 93 3.91 -3.67 4.61
C LEU A 93 3.17 -2.99 3.45
N LEU A 94 2.15 -3.64 2.88
CA LEU A 94 1.51 -3.14 1.67
C LEU A 94 0.89 -1.76 1.86
N PRO A 95 0.26 -1.39 3.00
CA PRO A 95 -0.20 -0.03 3.26
C PRO A 95 0.92 1.00 3.21
N ALA A 96 2.10 0.67 3.76
CA ALA A 96 3.24 1.58 3.71
C ALA A 96 3.78 1.74 2.28
N ILE A 97 3.84 0.65 1.51
CA ILE A 97 4.15 0.69 0.07
C ILE A 97 3.09 1.48 -0.71
N GLU A 98 1.81 1.26 -0.44
CA GLU A 98 0.69 1.95 -1.07
C GLU A 98 0.71 3.44 -0.78
N LYS A 99 1.06 3.84 0.45
CA LYS A 99 1.12 5.24 0.87
C LYS A 99 2.36 5.97 0.35
N HIS A 100 3.53 5.33 0.40
CA HIS A 100 4.82 6.00 0.17
C HIS A 100 5.50 5.63 -1.16
N ALA A 101 5.02 4.58 -1.81
CA ALA A 101 5.61 4.04 -3.04
C ALA A 101 4.51 3.59 -4.03
N THR A 102 3.36 4.27 -4.04
CA THR A 102 2.17 3.89 -4.81
C THR A 102 2.47 3.61 -6.27
N GLY A 103 3.33 4.44 -6.89
CA GLY A 103 3.72 4.27 -8.29
C GLY A 103 4.39 2.92 -8.59
N TYR A 104 5.11 2.32 -7.64
CA TYR A 104 5.67 0.97 -7.78
C TYR A 104 4.58 -0.11 -7.70
N LEU A 105 3.65 0.02 -6.76
CA LEU A 105 2.53 -0.90 -6.60
C LEU A 105 1.62 -0.88 -7.83
N VAL A 106 1.20 0.31 -8.28
CA VAL A 106 0.37 0.50 -9.47
C VAL A 106 1.07 -0.05 -10.71
N LYS A 107 2.36 0.24 -10.88
CA LYS A 107 3.14 -0.31 -11.99
C LYS A 107 3.20 -1.83 -11.94
N TYR A 108 3.41 -2.43 -10.76
CA TYR A 108 3.43 -3.88 -10.60
C TYR A 108 2.12 -4.52 -11.06
N VAL A 109 0.98 -3.96 -10.64
CA VAL A 109 -0.35 -4.47 -10.99
C VAL A 109 -0.63 -4.30 -12.49
N THR A 110 -0.30 -3.14 -13.07
CA THR A 110 -0.68 -2.78 -14.44
C THR A 110 0.24 -3.38 -15.50
N THR A 111 1.54 -3.50 -15.24
CA THR A 111 2.51 -4.01 -16.23
C THR A 111 2.53 -5.52 -16.34
N ASN A 112 2.16 -6.24 -15.27
CA ASN A 112 2.05 -7.69 -15.27
C ASN A 112 0.65 -8.09 -14.82
N LYS A 113 -0.33 -7.98 -15.72
CA LYS A 113 -1.76 -8.20 -15.41
C LYS A 113 -2.02 -9.52 -14.67
N LYS A 114 -1.29 -10.59 -15.00
CA LYS A 114 -1.43 -11.90 -14.34
C LYS A 114 -0.92 -11.85 -12.89
N ARG A 115 0.29 -11.34 -12.65
CA ARG A 115 0.83 -11.20 -11.29
C ARG A 115 0.09 -10.16 -10.46
N GLY A 116 -0.36 -9.08 -11.09
CA GLY A 116 -1.20 -8.06 -10.48
C GLY A 116 -2.50 -8.66 -9.96
N ALA A 117 -3.22 -9.39 -10.81
CA ALA A 117 -4.45 -10.07 -10.40
C ALA A 117 -4.22 -11.10 -9.29
N ALA A 118 -3.13 -11.87 -9.37
CA ALA A 118 -2.80 -12.85 -8.35
C ALA A 118 -2.46 -12.19 -6.99
N LEU A 119 -1.76 -11.05 -7.00
CA LEU A 119 -1.56 -10.24 -5.79
C LEU A 119 -2.90 -9.73 -5.23
N THR A 120 -3.76 -9.15 -6.08
CA THR A 120 -5.10 -8.67 -5.67
C THR A 120 -5.91 -9.80 -5.03
N GLU A 121 -5.89 -10.99 -5.64
CA GLU A 121 -6.60 -12.18 -5.16
C GLU A 121 -6.02 -12.69 -3.84
N GLY A 122 -4.70 -12.77 -3.73
CA GLY A 122 -4.00 -13.14 -2.49
C GLY A 122 -4.36 -12.20 -1.34
N VAL A 123 -4.28 -10.89 -1.55
CA VAL A 123 -4.66 -9.88 -0.54
C VAL A 123 -6.13 -10.01 -0.14
N ALA A 124 -7.04 -10.11 -1.12
CA ALA A 124 -8.46 -10.28 -0.84
C ALA A 124 -8.76 -11.53 -0.01
N ARG A 125 -8.16 -12.66 -0.39
CA ARG A 125 -8.30 -13.96 0.30
C ARG A 125 -7.74 -13.90 1.72
N CYS A 126 -6.56 -13.33 1.92
CA CYS A 126 -5.95 -13.18 3.24
C CYS A 126 -6.82 -12.31 4.16
N LEU A 127 -7.27 -11.13 3.69
CA LEU A 127 -8.14 -10.25 4.47
C LEU A 127 -9.47 -10.92 4.82
N TYR A 128 -10.04 -11.68 3.89
CA TYR A 128 -11.25 -12.44 4.16
C TYR A 128 -11.01 -13.52 5.22
N LYS A 129 -9.98 -14.36 5.08
CA LYS A 129 -9.63 -15.41 6.07
C LYS A 129 -9.35 -14.81 7.45
N SER A 130 -8.66 -13.68 7.53
CA SER A 130 -8.48 -12.94 8.79
C SER A 130 -9.82 -12.58 9.44
N LEU A 131 -10.77 -12.06 8.67
CA LEU A 131 -12.13 -11.76 9.18
C LEU A 131 -12.95 -13.01 9.52
N GLU A 132 -12.65 -14.16 8.93
CA GLU A 132 -13.28 -15.43 9.33
C GLU A 132 -12.75 -15.92 10.67
N ASN A 133 -11.44 -15.82 10.88
CA ASN A 133 -10.76 -16.25 12.10
C ASN A 133 -11.10 -15.36 13.30
N VAL A 134 -11.10 -14.05 13.08
CA VAL A 134 -11.24 -13.02 14.11
C VAL A 134 -12.71 -12.65 14.35
N GLY A 135 -13.57 -12.99 13.39
CA GLY A 135 -14.95 -12.53 13.36
C GLY A 135 -15.06 -11.03 13.08
N ASP A 136 -16.23 -10.47 13.42
CA ASP A 136 -16.47 -9.03 13.34
C ASP A 136 -15.97 -8.31 14.61
N ALA A 137 -14.67 -8.45 14.89
CA ALA A 137 -14.05 -7.85 16.06
C ALA A 137 -14.29 -6.33 16.10
N ILE A 138 -14.20 -5.65 14.94
CA ILE A 138 -14.48 -4.22 14.83
C ILE A 138 -15.89 -3.87 15.31
N SER A 139 -16.93 -4.64 14.97
CA SER A 139 -18.28 -4.37 15.50
C SER A 139 -18.45 -4.78 16.96
N SER A 140 -17.58 -5.61 17.52
CA SER A 140 -17.65 -5.99 18.93
C SER A 140 -16.97 -4.98 19.87
N LEU A 141 -16.08 -4.11 19.36
CA LEU A 141 -15.37 -3.12 20.17
C LEU A 141 -16.33 -2.15 20.84
N ASP A 142 -16.13 -1.87 22.12
CA ASP A 142 -16.85 -0.78 22.79
C ASP A 142 -16.36 0.55 22.22
N ILE A 143 -17.29 1.43 21.82
CA ILE A 143 -16.96 2.76 21.30
C ILE A 143 -16.18 3.61 22.30
N THR A 144 -16.29 3.32 23.60
CA THR A 144 -15.56 4.01 24.67
C THR A 144 -14.07 3.61 24.75
N GLN A 145 -13.70 2.45 24.19
CA GLN A 145 -12.31 1.97 24.15
C GLN A 145 -11.53 2.64 23.01
N VAL A 146 -11.27 3.94 23.13
CA VAL A 146 -10.70 4.79 22.07
C VAL A 146 -9.42 4.22 21.47
N GLU A 147 -8.48 3.76 22.30
CA GLU A 147 -7.17 3.26 21.85
C GLU A 147 -7.30 1.97 21.02
N MET A 148 -7.98 0.95 21.57
CA MET A 148 -8.23 -0.30 20.83
C MET A 148 -9.04 -0.05 19.56
N ARG A 149 -10.07 0.81 19.62
CA ARG A 149 -10.85 1.21 18.44
C ARG A 149 -9.95 1.81 17.37
N HIS A 150 -9.08 2.73 17.73
CA HIS A 150 -8.16 3.38 16.80
C HIS A 150 -7.21 2.35 16.16
N ILE A 151 -6.61 1.45 16.95
CA ILE A 151 -5.71 0.40 16.45
C ILE A 151 -6.42 -0.50 15.43
N PHE A 152 -7.58 -1.05 15.78
CA PHE A 152 -8.31 -1.98 14.91
C PHE A 152 -8.83 -1.29 13.64
N VAL A 153 -9.46 -0.13 13.79
CA VAL A 153 -9.97 0.63 12.63
C VAL A 153 -8.81 1.02 11.72
N ASN A 154 -7.69 1.50 12.27
CA ASN A 154 -6.53 1.87 11.46
C ASN A 154 -5.92 0.66 10.73
N ALA A 155 -5.76 -0.48 11.40
CA ALA A 155 -5.21 -1.70 10.80
C ALA A 155 -6.05 -2.19 9.62
N PHE A 156 -7.36 -2.38 9.84
CA PHE A 156 -8.26 -2.82 8.78
C PHE A 156 -8.43 -1.77 7.68
N SER A 157 -8.55 -0.49 8.03
CA SER A 157 -8.66 0.57 7.04
C SER A 157 -7.44 0.62 6.13
N SER A 158 -6.24 0.51 6.70
CA SER A 158 -4.98 0.50 5.96
C SER A 158 -4.91 -0.71 5.01
N ALA A 159 -5.26 -1.89 5.49
CA ALA A 159 -5.23 -3.11 4.68
C ALA A 159 -6.29 -3.09 3.56
N PHE A 160 -7.49 -2.58 3.84
CA PHE A 160 -8.53 -2.40 2.81
C PHE A 160 -8.24 -1.24 1.85
N SER A 161 -7.47 -0.22 2.25
CA SER A 161 -6.96 0.81 1.31
C SER A 161 -6.09 0.17 0.24
N VAL A 162 -5.23 -0.78 0.62
CA VAL A 162 -4.43 -1.55 -0.33
C VAL A 162 -5.33 -2.33 -1.28
N LEU A 163 -6.28 -3.11 -0.75
CA LEU A 163 -7.18 -3.89 -1.60
C LEU A 163 -7.96 -3.00 -2.57
N LEU A 164 -8.44 -1.84 -2.12
CA LEU A 164 -9.13 -0.85 -2.94
C LEU A 164 -8.23 -0.34 -4.08
N CYS A 165 -6.98 -0.01 -3.78
CA CYS A 165 -5.97 0.39 -4.76
C CYS A 165 -5.72 -0.73 -5.79
N LEU A 166 -5.51 -1.96 -5.33
CA LEU A 166 -5.29 -3.11 -6.21
C LEU A 166 -6.49 -3.39 -7.13
N LEU A 167 -7.72 -3.33 -6.58
CA LEU A 167 -8.94 -3.49 -7.37
C LEU A 167 -9.08 -2.40 -8.43
N ALA A 168 -8.78 -1.14 -8.09
CA ALA A 168 -8.85 -0.01 -9.01
C ALA A 168 -7.96 -0.23 -10.25
N HIS A 169 -6.79 -0.84 -10.08
CA HIS A 169 -5.84 -1.11 -11.16
C HIS A 169 -5.92 -2.52 -11.79
N THR A 170 -6.82 -3.38 -11.27
CA THR A 170 -7.11 -4.71 -11.85
C THR A 170 -8.21 -4.58 -12.91
N SER A 171 -8.19 -5.37 -13.99
CA SER A 171 -9.24 -5.29 -15.03
C SER A 171 -10.60 -5.80 -14.52
N PRO A 172 -11.73 -5.33 -15.07
CA PRO A 172 -13.06 -5.75 -14.64
C PRO A 172 -13.26 -7.28 -14.60
N GLU A 173 -12.74 -7.99 -15.59
CA GLU A 173 -12.83 -9.45 -15.72
C GLU A 173 -12.02 -10.18 -14.64
N LEU A 174 -10.94 -9.57 -14.18
CA LEU A 174 -10.08 -10.13 -13.14
C LEU A 174 -10.64 -9.82 -11.75
N ARG A 175 -11.26 -8.66 -11.54
CA ARG A 175 -11.91 -8.30 -10.25
C ARG A 175 -12.98 -9.31 -9.83
N SER A 176 -13.80 -9.77 -10.77
CA SER A 176 -14.86 -10.76 -10.49
C SER A 176 -14.33 -12.15 -10.14
N ARG A 177 -13.10 -12.47 -10.57
CA ARG A 177 -12.39 -13.69 -10.18
C ARG A 177 -11.72 -13.56 -8.82
N THR A 178 -11.17 -12.38 -8.53
CA THR A 178 -10.52 -12.06 -7.25
C THR A 178 -11.50 -12.14 -6.08
N MET A 179 -12.71 -11.59 -6.21
CA MET A 179 -13.69 -11.51 -5.12
C MET A 179 -14.87 -12.45 -5.41
N SER A 180 -14.99 -13.54 -4.65
CA SER A 180 -16.12 -14.47 -4.81
C SER A 180 -17.45 -13.80 -4.41
N PRO A 181 -18.61 -14.25 -4.95
CA PRO A 181 -19.91 -13.71 -4.55
C PRO A 181 -20.17 -13.76 -3.03
N THR A 182 -19.72 -14.83 -2.37
CA THR A 182 -19.79 -15.00 -0.91
C THR A 182 -18.97 -13.95 -0.18
N MET A 183 -17.75 -13.70 -0.65
CA MET A 183 -16.86 -12.67 -0.11
C MET A 183 -17.48 -11.27 -0.27
N VAL A 184 -17.95 -10.95 -1.49
CA VAL A 184 -18.60 -9.65 -1.79
C VAL A 184 -19.81 -9.44 -0.88
N THR A 185 -20.68 -10.43 -0.73
CA THR A 185 -21.88 -10.33 0.10
C THR A 185 -21.53 -10.04 1.57
N ARG A 186 -20.62 -10.84 2.15
CA ARG A 186 -20.20 -10.68 3.55
C ARG A 186 -19.50 -9.36 3.80
N LEU A 187 -18.53 -8.99 2.95
CA LEU A 187 -17.80 -7.73 3.08
C LEU A 187 -18.71 -6.51 2.88
N THR A 188 -19.67 -6.57 1.97
CA THR A 188 -20.64 -5.48 1.78
C THR A 188 -21.43 -5.21 3.06
N HIS A 189 -21.87 -6.26 3.75
CA HIS A 189 -22.57 -6.13 5.03
C HIS A 189 -21.68 -5.51 6.11
N LEU A 190 -20.44 -6.03 6.26
CA LEU A 190 -19.47 -5.52 7.24
C LEU A 190 -19.15 -4.04 7.00
N PHE A 191 -18.79 -3.67 5.77
CA PHE A 191 -18.43 -2.28 5.47
C PHE A 191 -19.58 -1.31 5.64
N LYS A 192 -20.82 -1.73 5.39
CA LYS A 192 -22.01 -0.93 5.71
C LYS A 192 -22.07 -0.65 7.21
N SER A 193 -21.99 -1.70 8.03
CA SER A 193 -22.03 -1.59 9.49
C SER A 193 -20.90 -0.71 10.03
N TRP A 194 -19.65 -0.95 9.60
CA TRP A 194 -18.50 -0.18 10.06
C TRP A 194 -18.54 1.28 9.59
N THR A 195 -19.03 1.56 8.38
CA THR A 195 -19.22 2.93 7.91
C THR A 195 -20.22 3.65 8.80
N ASP A 196 -21.41 3.06 9.02
CA ASP A 196 -22.46 3.69 9.82
C ASP A 196 -21.99 3.98 11.26
N ARG A 197 -21.08 3.15 11.79
CA ARG A 197 -20.56 3.27 13.15
C ARG A 197 -19.36 4.20 13.30
N TYR A 198 -18.37 4.13 12.41
CA TYR A 198 -17.05 4.74 12.63
C TYR A 198 -16.76 5.97 11.78
N MET A 199 -17.58 6.29 10.77
CA MET A 199 -17.31 7.39 9.83
C MET A 199 -17.12 8.76 10.50
N GLN A 200 -17.80 8.98 11.64
CA GLN A 200 -17.70 10.23 12.40
C GLN A 200 -16.66 10.17 13.54
N LEU A 201 -16.15 8.97 13.85
CA LEU A 201 -15.27 8.73 14.99
C LEU A 201 -13.81 8.58 14.58
N GLU A 202 -13.56 8.04 13.39
CA GLU A 202 -12.22 7.70 12.92
C GLU A 202 -11.99 8.25 11.51
N PRO A 203 -10.98 9.11 11.29
CA PRO A 203 -10.69 9.68 9.97
C PRO A 203 -10.48 8.64 8.87
N ASN A 204 -9.87 7.50 9.23
CA ASN A 204 -9.54 6.43 8.29
C ASN A 204 -10.75 5.53 7.94
N ALA A 205 -11.92 5.73 8.56
CA ALA A 205 -13.13 4.97 8.27
C ALA A 205 -13.72 5.27 6.87
N ALA A 206 -13.28 6.36 6.22
CA ALA A 206 -13.69 6.70 4.85
C ALA A 206 -13.43 5.56 3.84
N VAL A 207 -12.41 4.72 4.09
CA VAL A 207 -12.12 3.58 3.22
C VAL A 207 -13.22 2.52 3.26
N PHE A 208 -13.88 2.31 4.41
CA PHE A 208 -15.01 1.38 4.52
C PHE A 208 -16.18 1.86 3.67
N GLN A 209 -16.43 3.17 3.65
CA GLN A 209 -17.46 3.74 2.79
C GLN A 209 -17.13 3.52 1.30
N ASN A 210 -15.88 3.73 0.90
CA ASN A 210 -15.45 3.52 -0.47
C ASN A 210 -15.57 2.04 -0.88
N MET A 211 -15.12 1.13 -0.01
CA MET A 211 -15.28 -0.31 -0.23
C MET A 211 -16.75 -0.72 -0.32
N TYR A 212 -17.62 -0.23 0.57
CA TYR A 212 -19.06 -0.47 0.49
C TYR A 212 -19.65 0.02 -0.83
N LYS A 213 -19.30 1.24 -1.27
CA LYS A 213 -19.76 1.80 -2.55
C LYS A 213 -19.29 0.97 -3.75
N VAL A 214 -18.06 0.46 -3.70
CA VAL A 214 -17.48 -0.40 -4.74
C VAL A 214 -18.21 -1.75 -4.82
N LEU A 215 -18.41 -2.41 -3.67
CA LEU A 215 -18.92 -3.78 -3.61
C LEU A 215 -20.44 -3.89 -3.74
N ARG A 216 -21.20 -2.87 -3.35
CA ARG A 216 -22.68 -2.91 -3.44
C ARG A 216 -23.23 -2.84 -4.88
N THR A 217 -22.39 -2.58 -5.88
CA THR A 217 -22.79 -2.45 -7.29
C THR A 217 -22.13 -3.55 -8.10
N THR A 218 -22.91 -4.40 -8.76
CA THR A 218 -22.41 -5.51 -9.58
C THR A 218 -22.06 -5.06 -11.01
N PRO A 219 -20.92 -5.50 -11.60
CA PRO A 219 -19.88 -6.33 -11.00
C PRO A 219 -19.05 -5.59 -9.94
N PHE A 220 -18.72 -4.31 -10.18
CA PHE A 220 -18.12 -3.37 -9.23
C PHE A 220 -18.50 -1.94 -9.64
N ASN A 221 -18.54 -0.99 -8.71
CA ASN A 221 -18.76 0.42 -9.07
C ASN A 221 -17.53 1.01 -9.81
N ALA A 222 -17.60 1.10 -11.13
CA ALA A 222 -16.52 1.62 -11.96
C ALA A 222 -16.15 3.08 -11.63
N ILE A 223 -17.13 3.94 -11.35
CA ILE A 223 -16.89 5.36 -11.07
C ILE A 223 -16.01 5.54 -9.82
N VAL A 224 -16.30 4.79 -8.75
CA VAL A 224 -15.48 4.87 -7.52
C VAL A 224 -14.09 4.29 -7.74
N LEU A 225 -13.99 3.19 -8.50
CA LEU A 225 -12.69 2.60 -8.83
C LEU A 225 -11.84 3.50 -9.74
N ASP A 226 -12.46 4.22 -10.67
CA ASP A 226 -11.78 5.21 -11.51
C ASP A 226 -11.31 6.38 -10.65
N GLN A 227 -12.14 6.90 -9.74
CA GLN A 227 -11.72 7.94 -8.78
C GLN A 227 -10.54 7.49 -7.90
N VAL A 228 -10.56 6.24 -7.43
CA VAL A 228 -9.44 5.66 -6.67
C VAL A 228 -8.21 5.55 -7.57
N ALA A 229 -8.35 5.05 -8.80
CA ALA A 229 -7.25 4.95 -9.75
C ALA A 229 -6.70 6.33 -10.13
N ASP A 230 -7.51 7.37 -10.14
CA ASP A 230 -7.08 8.75 -10.39
C ASP A 230 -6.30 9.31 -9.20
N PHE A 231 -6.76 9.04 -7.98
CA PHE A 231 -6.14 9.50 -6.74
C PHE A 231 -4.86 8.73 -6.38
N ARG A 232 -4.85 7.41 -6.60
CA ARG A 232 -3.75 6.48 -6.27
C ARG A 232 -2.85 6.20 -7.46
N GLY A 233 -3.35 6.39 -8.67
CA GLY A 233 -2.52 6.32 -9.86
C GLY A 233 -1.57 7.50 -9.91
N SER A 234 -0.39 7.26 -10.48
CA SER A 234 0.50 8.30 -10.97
C SER A 234 -0.12 9.01 -12.19
N GLN A 235 -1.41 9.38 -12.12
CA GLN A 235 -2.05 10.18 -13.15
C GLN A 235 -1.30 11.48 -13.33
N ALA A 236 -1.48 12.05 -14.53
CA ALA A 236 -0.63 12.93 -15.29
C ALA A 236 -0.25 14.28 -14.64
N ARG A 237 0.14 14.28 -13.36
CA ARG A 237 0.62 15.44 -12.64
C ARG A 237 2.13 15.37 -12.54
N CYS A 238 2.73 16.54 -12.61
CA CYS A 238 4.14 16.68 -12.37
C CYS A 238 4.44 16.34 -10.91
N ALA A 239 5.39 15.45 -10.66
CA ALA A 239 5.81 15.07 -9.32
C ALA A 239 6.68 16.13 -8.62
N TYR A 240 6.92 17.27 -9.26
CA TYR A 240 7.63 18.39 -8.64
C TYR A 240 6.60 19.28 -7.94
N ASP A 241 6.75 19.46 -6.63
CA ASP A 241 5.78 20.17 -5.79
C ASP A 241 5.63 21.65 -6.17
N GLY A 242 6.66 22.25 -6.77
CA GLY A 242 6.61 23.62 -7.30
C GLY A 242 5.85 23.78 -8.63
N CYS A 243 5.28 22.72 -9.20
CA CYS A 243 4.61 22.78 -10.49
C CYS A 243 3.22 23.42 -10.41
N THR A 244 3.06 24.61 -11.01
CA THR A 244 1.78 25.33 -11.06
C THR A 244 0.88 24.96 -12.23
N ASP A 245 1.37 24.15 -13.18
CA ASP A 245 0.64 23.79 -14.40
C ASP A 245 0.43 22.27 -14.52
N PRO A 246 -0.66 21.74 -13.94
CA PRO A 246 -0.99 20.32 -14.00
C PRO A 246 -1.59 19.89 -15.36
N SER A 247 -1.80 20.82 -16.30
CA SER A 247 -2.52 20.56 -17.55
C SER A 247 -1.62 20.12 -18.71
N LYS A 248 -0.30 20.24 -18.56
CA LYS A 248 0.68 19.84 -19.57
C LYS A 248 0.77 18.32 -19.71
N SER A 249 1.05 17.86 -20.93
CA SER A 249 1.43 16.47 -21.17
C SER A 249 2.65 16.11 -20.31
N VAL A 250 2.51 15.08 -19.48
CA VAL A 250 3.63 14.61 -18.65
C VAL A 250 4.34 13.44 -19.29
N PHE A 251 5.64 13.32 -19.01
CA PHE A 251 6.43 12.15 -19.35
C PHE A 251 6.94 11.48 -18.08
N GLN A 252 7.01 10.15 -18.09
CA GLN A 252 7.51 9.38 -16.96
C GLN A 252 9.03 9.48 -16.84
N CYS A 253 9.54 9.41 -15.61
CA CYS A 253 10.97 9.20 -15.37
C CYS A 253 11.44 7.95 -16.12
N LYS A 254 12.44 8.09 -17.01
CA LYS A 254 12.97 6.97 -17.81
C LYS A 254 13.47 5.80 -16.96
N THR A 255 13.93 6.11 -15.76
CA THR A 255 14.58 5.17 -14.83
C THR A 255 13.58 4.36 -14.04
N CYS A 256 12.81 5.01 -13.15
CA CYS A 256 11.85 4.32 -12.29
C CYS A 256 10.49 4.06 -12.97
N ARG A 257 10.06 4.99 -13.84
CA ARG A 257 8.72 5.06 -14.44
C ARG A 257 7.58 5.13 -13.41
N THR A 258 7.86 5.57 -12.19
CA THR A 258 6.87 5.68 -11.10
C THR A 258 6.40 7.10 -10.85
N VAL A 259 7.16 8.08 -11.31
CA VAL A 259 6.80 9.52 -11.27
C VAL A 259 6.80 10.09 -12.68
N SER A 260 6.02 11.16 -12.87
CA SER A 260 5.89 11.87 -14.14
C SER A 260 6.24 13.34 -13.97
N TYR A 261 6.68 13.98 -15.06
CA TYR A 261 7.08 15.39 -15.09
C TYR A 261 6.49 16.07 -16.31
N CYS A 262 6.04 17.32 -16.19
CA CYS A 262 5.58 18.11 -17.33
C CYS A 262 6.72 18.75 -18.12
N SER A 263 7.94 18.79 -17.57
CA SER A 263 9.12 19.35 -18.24
C SER A 263 10.40 18.67 -17.76
N LYS A 264 11.45 18.73 -18.60
CA LYS A 264 12.78 18.26 -18.20
C LYS A 264 13.38 19.10 -17.08
N SER A 265 13.04 20.39 -17.01
CA SER A 265 13.46 21.29 -15.92
C SER A 265 12.96 20.81 -14.57
N HIS A 266 11.66 20.54 -14.43
CA HIS A 266 11.08 20.04 -13.19
C HIS A 266 11.65 18.67 -12.80
N GLN A 267 11.98 17.82 -13.78
CA GLN A 267 12.68 16.58 -13.47
C GLN A 267 14.05 16.86 -12.86
N THR A 268 14.85 17.77 -13.43
CA THR A 268 16.18 18.13 -12.90
C THR A 268 16.07 18.81 -11.53
N GLU A 269 15.15 19.75 -11.37
CA GLU A 269 14.90 20.43 -10.09
C GLU A 269 14.51 19.45 -8.99
N HIS A 270 13.52 18.58 -9.24
CA HIS A 270 13.14 17.53 -8.28
C HIS A 270 14.25 16.48 -8.08
N TRP A 271 15.10 16.25 -9.09
CA TRP A 271 16.23 15.32 -8.95
C TRP A 271 17.29 15.85 -7.98
N ASP A 272 17.54 17.16 -8.00
CA ASP A 272 18.56 17.84 -7.20
C ASP A 272 18.01 18.57 -5.96
N ASP A 273 16.72 18.38 -5.67
CA ASP A 273 16.04 18.93 -4.49
C ASP A 273 16.79 18.58 -3.19
N LEU A 274 16.87 19.55 -2.27
CA LEU A 274 17.64 19.40 -1.03
C LEU A 274 16.88 18.62 0.05
N GLU A 275 15.55 18.65 0.03
CA GLU A 275 14.68 18.09 1.07
C GLU A 275 14.01 16.79 0.63
N ALA A 276 13.64 16.68 -0.65
CA ALA A 276 12.97 15.54 -1.24
C ALA A 276 13.56 15.15 -2.61
N PRO A 277 14.87 14.85 -2.72
CA PRO A 277 15.49 14.50 -3.99
C PRO A 277 14.89 13.22 -4.59
N HIS A 278 14.32 13.30 -5.79
CA HIS A 278 13.80 12.11 -6.48
C HIS A 278 14.88 11.04 -6.68
N LYS A 279 16.16 11.41 -6.85
CA LYS A 279 17.27 10.44 -6.96
C LYS A 279 17.36 9.47 -5.78
N ALA A 280 16.89 9.85 -4.58
CA ALA A 280 16.89 8.97 -3.41
C ALA A 280 15.79 7.90 -3.48
N VAL A 281 14.61 8.25 -4.01
CA VAL A 281 13.46 7.34 -4.15
C VAL A 281 13.46 6.59 -5.51
N CYS A 282 14.33 6.99 -6.44
CA CYS A 282 14.47 6.38 -7.76
C CYS A 282 15.32 5.09 -7.69
N TYR A 283 14.70 3.91 -7.77
CA TYR A 283 15.38 2.65 -7.46
C TYR A 283 16.61 2.24 -8.29
N LYS A 284 16.83 2.80 -9.49
CA LYS A 284 18.02 2.42 -10.29
C LYS A 284 19.21 3.35 -10.09
N THR A 285 19.14 4.34 -9.21
CA THR A 285 20.37 4.94 -8.70
C THR A 285 21.03 3.89 -7.83
N ARG A 286 22.29 3.54 -8.14
CA ARG A 286 23.04 2.55 -7.34
C ARG A 286 23.11 3.06 -5.89
N TRP A 287 22.97 2.14 -4.92
CA TRP A 287 23.34 2.41 -3.53
C TRP A 287 24.83 2.76 -3.47
#